data_AF-C2KY65-F1
#
_entry.id   AF-C2KY65-F1
#
_cell.length_a   1.000
_cell.length_b   1.000
_cell.length_c   1.000
_cell.angle_alpha   90.00
_cell.angle_beta   90.00
_cell.angle_gamma   90.00
#
_symmetry.space_group_name_H-M   'P 1'
#
loop_
_entity.id
_entity.type
_entity.pdbx_description
1 polymer ?
#
loop_
_entity_poly.entity_id
_entity_poly.type
_entity_poly.pdbx_seq_one_letter_code
_entity_poly.pdbx_strand_id
1 'polypeptide(L)' 'MVVAMEEMYFTITGCNHYFGTEFLKEGMKLKLEKEPENQFDSEAILVKIKGLGKIGYVATALIR' A
#
# COMPACT_ATOMS: atom_id res chain seq x y z
N MET A 1 14.27 20.40 18.74
CA MET A 1 13.51 20.45 17.48
C MET A 1 12.81 19.10 17.34
N VAL A 2 11.52 19.04 17.65
CA VAL A 2 10.73 17.82 17.49
C VAL A 2 10.06 17.95 16.12
N VAL A 3 10.45 17.11 15.17
CA VAL A 3 9.80 17.09 13.85
C VAL A 3 8.50 16.31 14.07
N ALA A 4 7.35 16.99 14.10
CA ALA A 4 6.07 16.32 14.07
C ALA A 4 5.92 15.69 12.68
N MET A 5 5.88 14.36 12.62
CA MET A 5 5.64 13.66 11.36
C MET A 5 4.15 13.81 11.06
N GLU A 6 3.81 14.48 9.96
CA GLU A 6 2.41 14.58 9.53
C GLU A 6 1.87 13.17 9.29
N GLU A 7 0.70 12.90 9.85
CA GLU A 7 -0.01 11.65 9.62
C GLU A 7 -0.46 11.59 8.16
N MET A 8 0.25 10.80 7.36
CA MET A 8 -0.10 10.58 5.96
C MET A 8 -1.03 9.38 5.84
N TYR A 9 -2.21 9.62 5.28
CA TYR A 9 -3.18 8.59 4.96
C TYR A 9 -3.11 8.26 3.48
N PHE A 10 -3.26 6.98 3.13
CA PHE A 10 -3.28 6.54 1.74
C PHE A 10 -4.33 5.46 1.55
N THR A 11 -4.77 5.29 0.30
CA THR A 11 -5.76 4.28 -0.08
C THR A 11 -5.06 3.10 -0.75
N ILE A 12 -5.45 1.87 -0.39
CA ILE A 12 -5.02 0.66 -1.08
C ILE A 12 -6.07 0.30 -2.10
N THR A 13 -5.66 0.08 -3.34
CA THR A 13 -6.53 -0.32 -4.45
C THR A 13 -6.10 -1.67 -5.03
N GLY A 14 -7.00 -2.26 -5.84
CA GLY A 14 -6.73 -3.54 -6.48
C GLY A 14 -6.86 -4.77 -5.57
N CYS A 15 -7.37 -4.63 -4.34
CA CYS A 15 -7.47 -5.72 -3.38
C CYS A 15 -8.28 -6.93 -3.88
N ASN A 16 -9.32 -6.69 -4.67
CA ASN A 16 -10.15 -7.75 -5.26
C ASN A 16 -9.44 -8.58 -6.33
N HIS A 17 -8.31 -8.12 -6.87
CA HIS A 17 -7.48 -8.92 -7.78
C HIS A 17 -6.57 -9.90 -7.02
N TYR A 18 -6.57 -9.84 -5.68
CA TYR A 18 -5.75 -10.68 -4.82
C TYR A 18 -6.63 -11.50 -3.87
N PHE A 19 -6.80 -11.04 -2.63
CA PHE A 19 -7.45 -11.78 -1.55
C PHE A 19 -8.69 -11.07 -1.00
N GLY A 20 -9.16 -10.01 -1.67
CA GLY A 20 -10.24 -9.15 -1.18
C GLY A 20 -9.78 -8.27 -0.02
N THR A 21 -10.72 -7.82 0.82
CA THR A 21 -10.44 -6.94 1.96
C THR A 21 -10.86 -7.52 3.31
N GLU A 22 -11.50 -8.70 3.34
CA GLU A 22 -12.07 -9.27 4.57
C GLU A 22 -11.04 -9.58 5.66
N PHE A 23 -9.79 -9.86 5.27
CA PHE A 23 -8.71 -10.13 6.21
C PHE A 23 -8.05 -8.86 6.77
N LEU A 24 -8.28 -7.69 6.17
CA LEU A 24 -7.68 -6.44 6.63
C LEU A 24 -8.42 -5.95 7.88
N LYS A 25 -7.69 -5.80 8.98
CA LYS A 25 -8.19 -5.26 10.24
C LYS A 25 -7.32 -4.11 10.72
N GLU A 26 -7.92 -3.21 11.49
CA GLU A 26 -7.19 -2.12 12.14
C GLU A 26 -6.03 -2.65 13.00
N GLY A 27 -4.94 -1.90 13.05
CA GLY A 27 -3.71 -2.28 13.78
C GLY A 27 -2.81 -3.28 13.06
N MET A 28 -3.20 -3.79 11.89
CA MET A 28 -2.33 -4.64 11.08
C MET A 28 -1.14 -3.87 10.50
N LYS A 29 0.04 -4.51 10.52
CA LYS A 29 1.24 -3.97 9.90
C LYS A 29 1.35 -4.46 8.46
N LEU A 30 1.43 -3.50 7.54
CA LEU A 30 1.64 -3.74 6.11
C LEU A 30 3.07 -3.39 5.72
N LYS A 31 3.56 -3.97 4.62
CA LYS A 31 4.85 -3.63 4.02
C LYS A 31 4.59 -2.92 2.69
N LEU A 32 5.21 -1.76 2.53
CA LEU A 32 5.22 -0.98 1.29
C LEU A 32 6.54 -1.23 0.55
N GLU A 33 6.48 -1.41 -0.77
CA GLU A 33 7.65 -1.67 -1.61
C GLU A 33 7.48 -0.96 -2.95
N LYS A 34 8.43 -0.10 -3.34
CA LYS A 34 8.40 0.53 -4.67
C LYS A 34 8.67 -0.52 -5.75
N GLU A 35 7.96 -0.44 -6.86
CA GLU A 35 8.10 -1.33 -8.02
C GLU A 35 8.47 -0.51 -9.26
N PRO A 36 9.72 -0.01 -9.37
CA PRO A 36 10.13 0.91 -10.44
C PRO A 36 10.12 0.27 -11.84
N GLU A 37 10.21 -1.06 -11.90
CA GLU A 37 10.14 -1.82 -13.16
C GLU A 37 8.69 -2.19 -13.54
N ASN A 38 7.68 -1.63 -12.86
CA ASN A 38 6.29 -1.86 -13.21
C ASN A 38 6.00 -1.31 -14.61
N GLN A 39 5.39 -2.16 -15.44
CA GLN A 39 5.13 -1.86 -16.86
C GLN A 39 4.13 -0.72 -17.11
N PHE A 40 3.39 -0.29 -16.08
CA PHE A 40 2.35 0.75 -16.20
C PHE A 40 2.71 2.05 -15.47
N ASP A 41 3.32 1.96 -14.29
CA ASP A 41 3.62 3.11 -13.43
C ASP A 41 4.94 2.88 -12.66
N SER A 42 6.00 3.59 -13.02
CA SER A 42 7.31 3.49 -12.35
C SER A 42 7.30 4.00 -10.90
N GLU A 43 6.26 4.73 -10.47
CA GLU A 43 6.07 5.15 -9.08
C GLU A 43 5.14 4.20 -8.31
N ALA A 44 4.75 3.06 -8.90
CA ALA A 44 3.89 2.09 -8.24
C ALA A 44 4.46 1.64 -6.88
N ILE A 45 3.64 1.75 -5.83
CA ILE A 45 3.97 1.26 -4.50
C ILE A 45 3.11 0.04 -4.20
N LEU A 46 3.76 -1.11 -4.13
CA LEU A 46 3.20 -2.40 -3.81
C LEU A 46 2.90 -2.53 -2.31
N VAL A 47 1.73 -3.07 -1.98
CA VAL A 47 1.34 -3.35 -0.59
C VAL A 47 1.34 -4.85 -0.34
N LYS A 48 2.06 -5.28 0.70
CA LYS A 48 2.23 -6.68 1.10
C LYS A 48 1.87 -6.92 2.57
N ILE A 49 1.37 -8.11 2.87
CA ILE A 49 1.23 -8.65 4.23
C ILE A 49 2.19 -9.81 4.44
N LYS A 50 2.80 -9.85 5.64
CA LYS A 50 3.66 -10.97 6.03
C LYS A 50 2.85 -12.27 6.05
N GLY A 51 3.30 -13.26 5.28
CA GLY A 51 2.66 -14.57 5.16
C GLY A 51 1.65 -14.69 4.02
N LEU A 52 0.97 -13.60 3.64
CA LEU A 52 -0.02 -13.61 2.55
C LEU A 52 0.57 -13.14 1.20
N GLY A 53 1.56 -12.25 1.24
CA GLY A 53 2.17 -11.68 0.04
C GLY A 53 1.48 -10.39 -0.40
N LYS A 54 1.37 -10.19 -1.72
CA LYS A 54 0.82 -8.98 -2.34
C LYS A 54 -0.69 -8.90 -2.17
N ILE A 55 -1.18 -7.74 -1.71
CA ILE A 55 -2.61 -7.51 -1.46
C ILE A 55 -3.18 -6.33 -2.25
N GLY A 56 -2.34 -5.51 -2.89
CA GLY A 56 -2.80 -4.35 -3.64
C GLY A 56 -1.67 -3.36 -3.91
N TYR A 57 -2.06 -2.16 -4.33
CA TYR A 57 -1.16 -1.04 -4.58
C TYR A 57 -1.66 0.22 -3.87
N VAL A 58 -0.75 1.12 -3.54
CA VAL A 58 -1.13 2.47 -3.08
C VAL A 58 -1.73 3.23 -4.26
N ALA A 59 -2.84 3.91 -4.03
CA ALA A 59 -3.44 4.80 -5.02
C ALA A 59 -2.56 6.03 -5.24
N THR A 60 -1.79 6.05 -6.34
CA THR A 60 -0.87 7.13 -6.70
C THR A 60 -1.55 8.52 -6.72
N ALA A 61 -2.84 8.59 -7.11
CA ALA A 61 -3.59 9.84 -7.21
C ALA A 61 -4.02 10.48 -5.88
N LEU A 62 -3.90 9.78 -4.75
CA LEU A 62 -4.40 10.23 -3.44
C LEU A 62 -3.28 10.57 -2.45
N ILE A 63 -2.02 10.46 -2.87
CA ILE A 63 -0.88 10.94 -2.09
C ILE A 63 -0.79 12.46 -2.32
N ARG A 64 -1.29 13.25 -1.37
CA ARG A 64 -1.08 14.71 -1.29
C ARG A 64 -0.51 15.06 0.06
#